data_AF-A0A1F6ZI07-F1
#
_entry.id   AF-A0A1F6ZI07-F1
#
_cell.length_a   1.000
_cell.length_b   1.000
_cell.length_c   1.000
_cell.angle_alpha   90.00
_cell.angle_beta   90.00
_cell.angle_gamma   90.00
#
_symmetry.space_group_name_H-M   'P 1'
#
loop_
_entity.id
_entity.type
_entity.pdbx_description
1 polymer ?
#
loop_
_entity_poly.entity_id
_entity_poly.type
_entity_poly.pdbx_seq_one_letter_code
_entity_poly.pdbx_strand_id
1 'polypeptide(L)'
;MKKDSFHVDMSGRIYEERTIGIAIVGTETKINYGCALKGNLVKLVKKKLFKKNIYEDSAKLYGICISLLVKEVVNNINLLIICNDEDFDVVKQVLSKLIKPHFEIISISEFRQRLGRNIGSLADNYANIYRKKALKPKRWSKGKELHVIEITFKIIKKYWEELGKK
;
A
#
# COMPACT_ATOMS: atom_id res chain seq x y z
N MET A 1 -10.62 4.68 -20.54
CA MET A 1 -9.55 3.70 -20.28
C MET A 1 -10.17 2.39 -19.82
N LYS A 2 -9.64 1.24 -20.25
CA LYS A 2 -10.07 -0.08 -19.78
C LYS A 2 -9.73 -0.20 -18.29
N LYS A 3 -10.65 -0.74 -17.47
CA LYS A 3 -10.37 -1.04 -16.07
C LYS A 3 -9.41 -2.24 -16.00
N ASP A 4 -8.48 -2.21 -15.05
CA ASP A 4 -7.39 -3.19 -14.88
C ASP A 4 -7.48 -3.80 -13.45
N SER A 5 -6.84 -4.95 -13.28
CA SER A 5 -6.57 -5.50 -11.96
C SER A 5 -5.25 -4.93 -11.44
N PHE A 6 -5.20 -4.56 -10.17
CA PHE A 6 -4.01 -3.99 -9.55
C PHE A 6 -3.53 -4.86 -8.41
N HIS A 7 -2.26 -5.19 -8.42
CA HIS A 7 -1.58 -5.80 -7.27
C HIS A 7 -1.05 -4.69 -6.37
N VAL A 8 -1.15 -4.86 -5.06
CA VAL A 8 -0.46 -4.01 -4.08
C VAL A 8 0.33 -4.84 -3.10
N ASP A 9 1.55 -4.40 -2.79
CA ASP A 9 2.48 -5.11 -1.92
C ASP A 9 3.42 -4.18 -1.18
N MET A 10 4.15 -4.72 -0.19
CA MET A 10 5.16 -4.01 0.59
C MET A 10 6.47 -4.79 0.66
N SER A 11 7.60 -4.07 0.68
CA SER A 11 8.96 -4.64 0.66
C SER A 11 9.43 -5.30 1.96
N GLY A 12 8.54 -5.37 2.96
CA GLY A 12 8.86 -5.71 4.34
C GLY A 12 7.74 -5.31 5.28
N ARG A 13 7.74 -5.82 6.52
CA ARG A 13 6.64 -5.61 7.44
C ARG A 13 6.79 -4.28 8.18
N ILE A 14 5.69 -3.58 8.40
CA ILE A 14 5.68 -2.24 9.01
C ILE A 14 6.28 -2.26 10.43
N TYR A 15 6.11 -3.37 11.15
CA TYR A 15 6.65 -3.48 12.49
C TYR A 15 8.18 -3.64 12.55
N GLU A 16 8.90 -3.84 11.43
CA GLU A 16 10.35 -4.13 11.42
C GLU A 16 11.28 -2.90 11.55
N GLU A 17 10.75 -1.70 11.87
CA GLU A 17 11.53 -0.47 12.11
C GLU A 17 12.54 -0.06 11.01
N ARG A 18 12.40 -0.60 9.81
CA ARG A 18 13.19 -0.26 8.62
C ARG A 18 12.39 0.65 7.69
N THR A 19 13.06 1.19 6.69
CA THR A 19 12.35 1.86 5.59
C THR A 19 11.53 0.83 4.82
N ILE A 20 10.24 1.09 4.62
CA ILE A 20 9.31 0.20 3.92
C ILE A 20 8.83 0.88 2.65
N GLY A 21 8.98 0.21 1.50
CA GLY A 21 8.33 0.61 0.26
C GLY A 21 7.00 -0.11 0.11
N ILE A 22 6.02 0.58 -0.46
CA ILE A 22 4.71 0.03 -0.82
C ILE A 22 4.45 0.43 -2.27
N ALA A 23 3.94 -0.49 -3.09
CA ALA A 23 3.67 -0.22 -4.49
C ALA A 23 2.35 -0.83 -4.92
N ILE A 24 1.65 -0.13 -5.82
CA ILE A 24 0.48 -0.62 -6.56
C ILE A 24 0.86 -0.72 -8.05
N VAL A 25 0.50 -1.82 -8.71
CA VAL A 25 0.90 -2.12 -10.10
C VAL A 25 -0.26 -2.74 -10.87
N GLY A 26 -0.60 -2.15 -12.03
CA GLY A 26 -1.62 -2.66 -12.95
C GLY A 26 -1.12 -3.89 -13.71
N THR A 27 -1.96 -4.93 -13.78
CA THR A 27 -1.61 -6.21 -14.40
C THR A 27 -1.43 -6.11 -15.90
N GLU A 28 -2.35 -5.42 -16.59
CA GLU A 28 -2.31 -5.22 -18.04
C GLU A 28 -1.60 -3.92 -18.39
N THR A 29 -1.97 -2.82 -17.73
CA THR A 29 -1.51 -1.47 -18.07
C THR A 29 -0.07 -1.18 -17.68
N LYS A 30 0.48 -1.95 -16.72
CA LYS A 30 1.81 -1.73 -16.11
C LYS A 30 1.98 -0.35 -15.46
N ILE A 31 0.90 0.40 -15.29
CA ILE A 31 0.87 1.62 -14.48
C ILE A 31 1.27 1.25 -13.06
N ASN A 32 2.15 2.04 -12.45
CA ASN A 32 2.56 1.80 -11.08
C ASN A 32 2.73 3.12 -10.31
N TYR A 33 2.33 3.07 -9.05
CA TYR A 33 2.55 4.12 -8.06
C TYR A 33 3.14 3.48 -6.81
N GLY A 34 3.81 4.26 -6.00
CA GLY A 34 4.31 3.75 -4.73
C GLY A 34 4.75 4.84 -3.79
N CYS A 35 5.05 4.43 -2.57
CA CYS A 35 5.55 5.31 -1.52
C CYS A 35 6.64 4.60 -0.73
N ALA A 36 7.39 5.37 0.05
CA ALA A 36 8.30 4.82 1.05
C ALA A 36 8.06 5.47 2.41
N LEU A 37 7.88 4.63 3.42
CA LEU A 37 7.84 5.02 4.82
C LEU A 37 9.26 4.93 5.37
N LYS A 38 9.89 6.06 5.65
CA LYS A 38 11.22 6.08 6.27
C LYS A 38 11.15 5.47 7.68
N GLY A 39 12.18 4.72 8.10
CA GLY A 39 12.16 4.04 9.40
C GLY A 39 11.89 4.98 10.59
N ASN A 40 12.41 6.21 10.58
CA ASN A 40 12.10 7.21 11.62
C ASN A 40 10.64 7.67 11.62
N LEU A 41 10.00 7.75 10.45
CA LEU A 41 8.56 8.02 10.34
C LEU A 41 7.76 6.86 10.92
N VAL A 42 8.11 5.62 10.59
CA VAL A 42 7.47 4.42 11.14
C VAL A 42 7.58 4.42 12.68
N LYS A 43 8.77 4.69 13.23
CA LYS A 43 8.97 4.82 14.68
C LYS A 43 8.08 5.90 15.30
N LEU A 44 7.97 7.07 14.66
CA LEU A 44 7.12 8.15 15.13
C LEU A 44 5.64 7.77 15.13
N VAL A 45 5.17 7.13 14.06
CA VAL A 45 3.79 6.63 13.93
C VAL A 45 3.48 5.62 15.03
N LYS A 46 4.35 4.62 15.23
CA LYS A 46 4.19 3.64 16.31
C LYS A 46 4.07 4.31 17.67
N LYS A 47 5.00 5.22 17.99
CA LYS A 47 5.02 5.92 19.29
C LYS A 47 3.76 6.76 19.54
N LYS A 48 3.15 7.33 18.50
CA LYS A 48 2.08 8.33 18.64
C LYS A 48 0.68 7.79 18.38
N LEU A 49 0.53 6.78 17.51
CA LEU A 49 -0.75 6.34 16.98
C LEU A 49 -1.08 4.89 17.30
N PHE A 50 -0.08 4.02 17.46
CA PHE A 50 -0.33 2.63 17.82
C PHE A 50 -0.71 2.58 19.30
N LYS A 51 -1.81 1.89 19.63
CA LYS A 51 -2.39 1.91 20.97
C LYS A 51 -2.75 0.54 21.53
N LYS A 52 -2.92 -0.46 20.67
CA LYS A 52 -3.49 -1.76 21.09
C LYS A 52 -2.59 -2.91 20.71
N ASN A 53 -2.57 -3.23 19.42
CA ASN A 53 -1.96 -4.42 18.87
C ASN A 53 -1.08 -3.98 17.70
N ILE A 54 0.21 -4.30 17.77
CA ILE A 54 1.18 -3.89 16.74
C ILE A 54 0.83 -4.47 15.36
N TYR A 55 0.23 -5.65 15.28
CA TYR A 55 -0.18 -6.27 14.02
C TYR A 55 -1.40 -5.56 13.43
N GLU A 56 -2.47 -5.38 14.22
CA GLU A 56 -3.68 -4.67 13.77
C GLU A 56 -3.36 -3.21 13.38
N ASP A 57 -2.55 -2.51 14.18
CA ASP A 57 -2.16 -1.13 13.89
C ASP A 57 -1.19 -1.07 12.69
N SER A 58 -0.37 -2.09 12.45
CA SER A 58 0.43 -2.21 11.21
C SER A 58 -0.47 -2.38 9.99
N ALA A 59 -1.46 -3.27 10.04
CA ALA A 59 -2.45 -3.47 9.00
C ALA A 59 -3.25 -2.18 8.72
N LYS A 60 -3.61 -1.40 9.76
CA LYS A 60 -4.22 -0.07 9.59
C LYS A 60 -3.32 0.90 8.85
N LEU A 61 -2.05 1.01 9.26
CA LEU A 61 -1.10 1.88 8.58
C LEU A 61 -0.95 1.48 7.11
N TYR A 62 -0.88 0.18 6.84
CA TYR A 62 -0.79 -0.35 5.49
C TYR A 62 -2.03 0.03 4.67
N GLY A 63 -3.24 -0.19 5.19
CA GLY A 63 -4.49 0.21 4.55
C GLY A 63 -4.57 1.71 4.25
N ILE A 64 -4.07 2.57 5.16
CA ILE A 64 -3.97 4.02 4.91
C ILE A 64 -3.04 4.29 3.72
N CYS A 65 -1.86 3.68 3.68
CA CYS A 65 -0.93 3.85 2.56
C CYS A 65 -1.54 3.37 1.24
N ILE A 66 -2.20 2.20 1.22
CA ILE A 66 -2.90 1.70 0.04
C ILE A 66 -3.98 2.69 -0.41
N SER A 67 -4.76 3.25 0.52
CA SER A 67 -5.82 4.21 0.20
C SER A 67 -5.29 5.46 -0.53
N LEU A 68 -4.09 5.92 -0.16
CA LEU A 68 -3.43 7.06 -0.79
C LEU A 68 -2.97 6.72 -2.21
N LEU A 69 -2.40 5.52 -2.41
CA LEU A 69 -1.97 5.07 -3.74
C LEU A 69 -3.17 4.83 -4.68
N VAL A 70 -4.24 4.25 -4.15
CA VAL A 70 -5.45 3.92 -4.93
C VAL A 70 -6.14 5.17 -5.46
N LYS A 71 -6.11 6.30 -4.74
CA LYS A 71 -6.73 7.56 -5.19
C LYS A 71 -6.23 8.03 -6.55
N GLU A 72 -4.98 7.72 -6.89
CA GLU A 72 -4.37 8.10 -8.18
C GLU A 72 -4.89 7.28 -9.37
N VAL A 73 -5.41 6.07 -9.11
CA VAL A 73 -5.83 5.11 -10.14
C VAL A 73 -7.26 4.63 -9.96
N VAL A 74 -8.04 5.25 -9.06
CA VAL A 74 -9.33 4.73 -8.60
C VAL A 74 -10.32 4.46 -9.75
N ASN A 75 -10.33 5.32 -10.77
CA ASN A 75 -11.21 5.20 -11.94
C ASN A 75 -10.80 4.07 -12.89
N ASN A 76 -9.61 3.51 -12.70
CA ASN A 76 -8.99 2.50 -13.55
C ASN A 76 -9.02 1.11 -12.90
N ILE A 77 -9.44 0.99 -11.64
CA ILE A 77 -9.46 -0.29 -10.93
C ILE A 77 -10.75 -1.04 -11.22
N ASN A 78 -10.62 -2.29 -11.66
CA ASN A 78 -11.68 -3.29 -11.61
C ASN A 78 -11.58 -4.16 -10.35
N LEU A 79 -10.35 -4.54 -10.01
CA LEU A 79 -10.01 -5.46 -8.93
C LEU A 79 -8.72 -5.00 -8.25
N LEU A 80 -8.72 -4.92 -6.93
CA LEU A 80 -7.53 -4.65 -6.12
C LEU A 80 -7.14 -5.92 -5.35
N ILE A 81 -5.90 -6.38 -5.56
CA ILE A 81 -5.36 -7.62 -5.00
C ILE A 81 -4.31 -7.26 -3.96
N ILE A 82 -4.65 -7.47 -2.69
CA ILE A 82 -3.73 -7.25 -1.56
C ILE A 82 -2.81 -8.46 -1.47
N CYS A 83 -1.52 -8.25 -1.75
CA CYS A 83 -0.55 -9.34 -1.89
C CYS A 83 0.25 -9.64 -0.62
N ASN A 84 0.13 -8.81 0.40
CA ASN A 84 0.88 -8.96 1.64
C ASN A 84 0.12 -9.76 2.71
N ASP A 85 0.88 -10.32 3.66
CA ASP A 85 0.41 -11.14 4.79
C ASP A 85 -0.09 -10.33 6.01
N GLU A 86 -0.20 -9.00 5.93
CA GLU A 86 -0.92 -8.24 6.97
C GLU A 86 -2.38 -8.71 7.06
N ASP A 87 -3.03 -8.43 8.19
CA ASP A 87 -4.44 -8.79 8.42
C ASP A 87 -5.34 -8.18 7.32
N PHE A 88 -5.76 -9.05 6.39
CA PHE A 88 -6.51 -8.65 5.21
C PHE A 88 -7.86 -8.03 5.58
N ASP A 89 -8.52 -8.52 6.61
CA ASP A 89 -9.82 -8.02 7.03
C ASP A 89 -9.71 -6.61 7.59
N VAL A 90 -8.67 -6.34 8.39
CA VAL A 90 -8.37 -4.99 8.88
C VAL A 90 -8.06 -4.04 7.71
N VAL A 91 -7.22 -4.46 6.77
CA VAL A 91 -6.90 -3.66 5.57
C VAL A 91 -8.15 -3.36 4.77
N LYS A 92 -9.00 -4.36 4.51
CA LYS A 92 -10.24 -4.22 3.74
C LYS A 92 -11.24 -3.28 4.42
N GLN A 93 -11.37 -3.36 5.75
CA GLN A 93 -12.21 -2.44 6.52
C GLN A 93 -11.72 -0.99 6.42
N VAL A 94 -10.40 -0.78 6.54
CA VAL A 94 -9.79 0.55 6.40
C VAL A 94 -10.04 1.12 5.01
N LEU A 95 -9.82 0.34 3.95
CA LEU A 95 -10.10 0.77 2.57
C LEU A 95 -11.58 1.07 2.36
N SER A 96 -12.47 0.22 2.85
CA SER A 96 -13.92 0.42 2.75
C SER A 96 -14.36 1.77 3.35
N LYS A 97 -13.78 2.15 4.49
CA LYS A 97 -14.05 3.44 5.15
C LYS A 97 -13.47 4.63 4.38
N LEU A 98 -12.21 4.54 3.94
CA LEU A 98 -11.47 5.70 3.44
C LEU A 98 -11.74 6.02 1.96
N ILE A 99 -12.05 5.02 1.14
CA ILE A 99 -12.21 5.20 -0.31
C ILE A 99 -13.56 4.74 -0.86
N LYS A 100 -14.40 4.05 -0.06
CA LYS A 100 -15.73 3.55 -0.46
C LYS A 100 -15.69 2.89 -1.86
N PRO A 101 -14.94 1.79 -2.00
CA PRO A 101 -14.56 1.25 -3.31
C PRO A 101 -15.78 0.80 -4.12
N HIS A 102 -15.83 1.19 -5.40
CA HIS A 102 -16.77 0.67 -6.41
C HIS A 102 -16.18 -0.50 -7.21
N PHE A 103 -15.15 -1.14 -6.66
CA PHE A 103 -14.39 -2.22 -7.25
C PHE A 103 -14.15 -3.28 -6.18
N GLU A 104 -13.82 -4.48 -6.63
CA GLU A 104 -13.62 -5.61 -5.74
C GLU A 104 -12.23 -5.55 -5.07
N ILE A 105 -12.15 -5.95 -3.79
CA ILE A 105 -10.90 -6.08 -3.04
C ILE A 105 -10.78 -7.51 -2.53
N ILE A 106 -9.72 -8.21 -2.96
CA ILE A 106 -9.45 -9.60 -2.59
C ILE A 106 -8.01 -9.78 -2.08
N SER A 107 -7.77 -10.88 -1.37
CA SER A 107 -6.43 -11.30 -0.99
C SER A 107 -5.72 -12.02 -2.14
N ILE A 108 -4.39 -12.13 -2.10
CA ILE A 108 -3.64 -12.94 -3.07
C ILE A 108 -3.99 -14.42 -3.00
N SER A 109 -4.33 -14.94 -1.81
CA SER A 109 -4.77 -16.33 -1.64
C SER A 109 -6.06 -16.61 -2.40
N GLU A 110 -7.04 -15.71 -2.25
CA GLU A 110 -8.30 -15.78 -3.00
C GLU A 110 -8.07 -15.64 -4.51
N PHE A 111 -7.19 -14.71 -4.92
CA PHE A 111 -6.85 -14.54 -6.33
C PHE A 111 -6.23 -15.81 -6.94
N ARG A 112 -5.31 -16.46 -6.24
CA ARG A 112 -4.68 -17.73 -6.65
C ARG A 112 -5.70 -18.86 -6.78
N GLN A 113 -6.66 -18.93 -5.86
CA GLN A 113 -7.76 -19.90 -5.92
C GLN A 113 -8.62 -19.69 -7.16
N ARG A 114 -9.03 -18.44 -7.45
CA ARG A 114 -9.82 -18.11 -8.64
C ARG A 114 -9.09 -18.43 -9.95
N LEU A 115 -7.77 -18.25 -9.98
CA LEU A 115 -6.94 -18.55 -11.15
C LEU A 115 -6.58 -20.03 -11.30
N GLY A 116 -6.73 -20.84 -10.26
CA GLY A 116 -6.28 -22.24 -10.25
C GLY A 116 -4.76 -22.42 -10.35
N ARG A 117 -3.96 -21.39 -10.04
CA ARG A 117 -2.50 -21.44 -10.09
C ARG A 117 -1.82 -20.54 -9.07
N ASN A 118 -0.64 -20.96 -8.61
CA ASN A 118 0.18 -20.15 -7.70
C ASN A 118 0.99 -19.11 -8.49
N ILE A 119 0.69 -17.84 -8.30
CA ILE A 119 1.41 -16.72 -8.91
C ILE A 119 1.97 -15.78 -7.85
N GLY A 120 3.13 -15.18 -8.14
CA GLY A 120 3.74 -14.16 -7.32
C GLY A 120 3.05 -12.80 -7.45
N SER A 121 3.32 -11.92 -6.48
CA SER A 121 2.90 -10.52 -6.54
C SER A 121 3.66 -9.77 -7.63
N LEU A 122 2.94 -9.11 -8.53
CA LEU A 122 3.57 -8.20 -9.49
C LEU A 122 4.13 -6.93 -8.82
N ALA A 123 3.66 -6.61 -7.62
CA ALA A 123 4.00 -5.39 -6.90
C ALA A 123 5.21 -5.54 -5.95
N ASP A 124 5.64 -6.76 -5.62
CA ASP A 124 6.76 -7.00 -4.68
C ASP A 124 8.08 -6.33 -5.14
N ASN A 125 8.49 -6.60 -6.38
CA ASN A 125 9.70 -5.99 -6.95
C ASN A 125 9.60 -4.46 -7.00
N TYR A 126 8.41 -3.93 -7.30
CA TYR A 126 8.17 -2.50 -7.31
C TYR A 126 8.26 -1.92 -5.89
N ALA A 127 7.65 -2.55 -4.88
CA ALA A 127 7.74 -2.11 -3.50
C ALA A 127 9.21 -2.02 -3.05
N ASN A 128 10.05 -2.98 -3.44
CA ASN A 128 11.48 -2.92 -3.20
C ASN A 128 12.20 -1.78 -3.94
N ILE A 129 11.80 -1.47 -5.17
CA ILE A 129 12.31 -0.31 -5.93
C ILE A 129 11.92 0.99 -5.21
N TYR A 130 10.66 1.16 -4.84
CA TYR A 130 10.16 2.34 -4.12
C TYR A 130 10.88 2.49 -2.78
N ARG A 131 11.07 1.42 -2.00
CA ARG A 131 11.88 1.44 -0.76
C ARG A 131 13.27 2.06 -0.98
N LYS A 132 13.96 1.66 -2.05
CA LYS A 132 15.34 2.06 -2.33
C LYS A 132 15.46 3.44 -2.96
N LYS A 133 14.47 3.88 -3.74
CA LYS A 133 14.58 5.05 -4.62
C LYS A 133 13.64 6.20 -4.26
N ALA A 134 12.47 5.96 -3.68
CA ALA A 134 11.45 6.99 -3.47
C ALA A 134 11.89 8.13 -2.53
N LEU A 135 12.87 7.86 -1.66
CA LEU A 135 13.43 8.86 -0.73
C LEU A 135 14.73 9.49 -1.23
N LYS A 136 15.22 9.12 -2.42
CA LYS A 136 16.47 9.66 -2.97
C LYS A 136 16.18 10.95 -3.74
N PRO A 137 17.11 11.93 -3.73
CA PRO A 137 17.00 13.11 -4.58
C PRO A 137 16.91 12.71 -6.06
N LYS A 138 16.08 13.40 -6.85
CA LYS A 138 15.91 13.14 -8.30
C LYS A 138 17.24 13.11 -9.07
N ARG A 139 18.23 13.90 -8.65
CA ARG A 139 19.57 13.94 -9.24
C ARG A 139 20.36 12.62 -9.08
N TRP A 140 20.02 11.76 -8.12
CA TRP A 140 20.78 10.55 -7.78
C TRP A 140 20.12 9.26 -8.31
N SER A 141 18.92 9.34 -8.87
CA SER A 141 18.21 8.19 -9.43
C SER A 141 18.53 8.04 -10.93
N LYS A 142 19.38 7.07 -11.28
CA LYS A 142 19.47 6.58 -12.66
C LYS A 142 18.25 5.69 -12.99
N GLY A 143 17.68 5.84 -14.19
CA GLY A 143 16.56 5.06 -14.72
C GLY A 143 15.24 5.85 -14.84
N LYS A 144 14.14 5.14 -15.12
CA LYS A 144 12.80 5.73 -15.24
C LYS A 144 12.37 6.45 -13.96
N GLU A 145 11.70 7.59 -14.11
CA GLU A 145 11.08 8.33 -13.01
C GLU A 145 9.99 7.46 -12.36
N LEU A 146 9.92 7.50 -11.03
CA LEU A 146 8.93 6.77 -10.24
C LEU A 146 7.75 7.69 -9.91
N HIS A 147 6.54 7.16 -9.95
CA HIS A 147 5.35 7.87 -9.48
C HIS A 147 5.23 7.74 -7.96
N VAL A 148 5.96 8.60 -7.26
CA VAL A 148 6.07 8.56 -5.79
C VAL A 148 4.97 9.39 -5.16
N ILE A 149 4.20 8.77 -4.26
CA ILE A 149 3.28 9.47 -3.37
C ILE A 149 3.99 9.73 -2.03
N GLU A 150 4.11 11.01 -1.68
CA GLU A 150 4.74 11.41 -0.43
C GLU A 150 3.81 11.12 0.76
N ILE A 151 4.31 10.37 1.73
CA ILE A 151 3.59 10.06 2.96
C ILE A 151 4.33 10.66 4.14
N THR A 152 3.67 11.61 4.81
CA THR A 152 4.17 12.28 6.02
C THR A 152 3.38 11.86 7.25
N PHE A 153 3.93 12.11 8.44
CA PHE A 153 3.22 11.84 9.70
C PHE A 153 1.89 12.60 9.78
N LYS A 154 1.84 13.85 9.28
CA LYS A 154 0.63 14.67 9.28
C LYS A 154 -0.48 14.02 8.44
N ILE A 155 -0.12 13.50 7.25
CA ILE A 155 -1.06 12.78 6.39
C ILE A 155 -1.55 11.51 7.09
N ILE A 156 -0.63 10.68 7.58
CA ILE A 156 -0.99 9.43 8.27
C ILE A 156 -1.93 9.72 9.44
N LYS A 157 -1.58 10.67 10.31
CA LYS A 157 -2.36 11.04 11.48
C LYS A 157 -3.78 11.48 11.11
N LYS A 158 -3.93 12.28 10.05
CA LYS A 158 -5.25 12.71 9.56
C LYS A 158 -6.14 11.52 9.23
N TYR A 159 -5.67 10.61 8.37
CA TYR A 159 -6.44 9.42 7.99
C TYR A 159 -6.66 8.48 9.18
N TRP A 160 -5.68 8.38 10.09
CA TRP A 160 -5.81 7.59 11.32
C TRP A 160 -6.94 8.07 12.21
N GLU A 161 -7.06 9.39 12.38
CA GLU A 161 -8.12 10.01 13.17
C GLU A 161 -9.49 9.88 12.48
N GLU A 162 -9.55 9.94 11.15
CA GLU A 162 -10.77 9.69 10.38
C GLU A 162 -11.33 8.27 10.61
N LEU A 163 -10.47 7.25 10.77
CA LEU A 163 -10.91 5.89 11.08
C LEU A 163 -11.60 5.75 12.45
N GLY A 164 -11.32 6.67 13.39
CA GLY A 164 -11.87 6.69 14.74
C GLY A 164 -13.14 7.53 14.88
N LYS A 165 -13.55 8.27 13.84
CA LYS A 165 -14.82 9.01 13.83
C LYS A 165 -15.95 8.03 13.53
N LYS A 166 -16.98 8.05 14.39
CA LYS A 166 -18.22 7.28 14.23
C LYS A 166 -19.09 7.90 13.14
#